data_AF-A0A109BED4-F1
#
_entry.id   AF-A0A109BED4-F1
#
_cell.length_a   1.000
_cell.length_b   1.000
_cell.length_c   1.000
_cell.angle_alpha   90.00
_cell.angle_beta   90.00
_cell.angle_gamma   90.00
#
_symmetry.space_group_name_H-M   'P 1'
#
loop_
_entity.id
_entity.type
_entity.pdbx_description
1 polymer ?
#
loop_
_entity_poly.entity_id
_entity_poly.type
_entity_poly.pdbx_seq_one_letter_code
_entity_poly.pdbx_strand_id
1 'polypeptide(L)'
;MEHRSVLSHSARAPLSVVLNRLQKRVGIVVGILGDWAAFIGAVLILGLGTSWYMIDIGTGLTTERHGPWVAWTSAGRSDGDPYTRAHFARFGTLPLSSDIALTYTAFTDDTGERLHSSCEYSVEGRDIDDGWWSVTVFNDRGDLIANAADRHTYTRQTAAIRPDGKFAIALGREASPGNWLPTGGAGRLALQYTVFDAGASMLERTDYEPKALPAIRRVQCR
;
A
#
# COMPACT_ATOMS: atom_id res chain seq x y z
N MET A 1 -80.57 49.56 29.66
CA MET A 1 -79.67 49.59 28.48
C MET A 1 -78.62 48.52 28.70
N GLU A 2 -78.59 47.54 27.81
CA GLU A 2 -77.96 46.21 27.96
C GLU A 2 -76.45 46.22 28.22
N HIS A 3 -76.03 45.37 29.16
CA HIS A 3 -74.66 44.90 29.31
C HIS A 3 -74.40 43.75 28.32
N ARG A 4 -73.53 43.94 27.32
CA ARG A 4 -73.00 42.84 26.48
C ARG A 4 -71.72 42.30 27.08
N SER A 5 -71.80 41.13 27.71
CA SER A 5 -70.63 40.32 28.09
C SER A 5 -70.13 39.53 26.87
N VAL A 6 -68.94 39.85 26.36
CA VAL A 6 -68.26 39.07 25.33
C VAL A 6 -67.51 37.93 26.02
N LEU A 7 -68.05 36.72 25.92
CA LEU A 7 -67.40 35.48 26.39
C LEU A 7 -66.26 35.08 25.44
N SER A 8 -65.02 35.26 25.91
CA SER A 8 -63.81 34.67 25.34
C SER A 8 -63.91 33.14 25.34
N HIS A 9 -64.15 32.53 24.18
CA HIS A 9 -64.05 31.07 24.01
C HIS A 9 -62.60 30.68 23.74
N SER A 10 -61.89 30.18 24.75
CA SER A 10 -60.61 29.52 24.55
C SER A 10 -60.84 28.16 23.86
N ALA A 11 -60.64 28.09 22.55
CA ALA A 11 -60.73 26.84 21.80
C ALA A 11 -59.54 25.93 22.15
N ARG A 12 -59.72 24.99 23.09
CA ARG A 12 -58.77 23.91 23.33
C ARG A 12 -58.94 22.86 22.23
N ALA A 13 -57.87 22.58 21.48
CA ALA A 13 -57.90 21.53 20.45
C ALA A 13 -58.21 20.15 21.08
N PRO A 14 -59.02 19.30 20.43
CA PRO A 14 -59.37 17.99 20.96
C PRO A 14 -58.12 17.10 21.10
N LEU A 15 -58.06 16.34 22.18
CA LEU A 15 -56.88 15.56 22.62
C LEU A 15 -56.38 14.58 21.55
N SER A 16 -57.29 14.04 20.73
CA SER A 16 -56.98 13.20 19.56
C SER A 16 -56.19 13.93 18.46
N VAL A 17 -56.46 15.21 18.24
CA VAL A 17 -55.75 16.04 17.25
C VAL A 17 -54.35 16.39 17.75
N VAL A 18 -54.18 16.61 19.06
CA VAL A 18 -52.87 16.81 19.69
C VAL A 18 -52.02 15.54 19.60
N LEU A 19 -52.60 14.38 19.92
CA LEU A 19 -51.91 13.08 19.86
C LEU A 19 -51.47 12.72 18.43
N ASN A 20 -52.35 12.90 17.44
CA ASN A 20 -52.01 12.67 16.02
C ASN A 20 -50.91 13.61 15.52
N ARG A 21 -50.95 14.90 15.92
CA ARG A 21 -49.86 15.85 15.60
C ARG A 21 -48.53 15.45 16.24
N LEU A 22 -48.54 14.95 17.48
CA LEU A 22 -47.36 14.43 18.16
C LEU A 22 -46.81 13.18 17.47
N GLN A 23 -47.66 12.20 17.15
CA GLN A 23 -47.26 10.98 16.45
C GLN A 23 -46.64 11.29 15.08
N LYS A 24 -47.22 12.22 14.31
CA LYS A 24 -46.63 12.68 13.04
C LYS A 24 -45.30 13.39 13.25
N ARG A 25 -45.16 14.24 14.27
CA ARG A 25 -43.89 14.91 14.60
C ARG A 25 -42.82 13.90 14.99
N VAL A 26 -43.15 12.89 15.80
CA VAL A 26 -42.22 11.81 16.16
C VAL A 26 -41.80 11.02 14.93
N GLY A 27 -42.73 10.64 14.05
CA GLY A 27 -42.40 9.94 12.80
C GLY A 27 -41.49 10.75 11.87
N ILE A 28 -41.71 12.06 11.76
CA ILE A 28 -40.84 12.97 11.00
C ILE A 28 -39.45 13.04 11.62
N VAL A 29 -39.34 13.20 12.94
CA VAL A 29 -38.05 13.26 13.65
C VAL A 29 -37.29 11.94 13.51
N VAL A 30 -37.97 10.80 13.64
CA VAL A 30 -37.36 9.48 13.45
C VAL A 30 -36.87 9.29 12.02
N GLY A 31 -37.64 9.70 11.00
CA GLY A 31 -37.22 9.66 9.60
C GLY A 31 -35.97 10.50 9.34
N ILE A 32 -35.98 11.76 9.82
CA ILE A 32 -34.84 12.67 9.72
C ILE A 32 -33.59 12.06 10.38
N LEU A 33 -33.72 11.54 11.61
CA LEU A 33 -32.60 10.89 12.31
C LEU A 33 -32.08 9.67 11.55
N GLY A 34 -32.97 8.88 10.94
CA GLY A 34 -32.60 7.75 10.09
C GLY A 34 -31.80 8.18 8.85
N ASP A 35 -32.26 9.22 8.15
CA ASP A 35 -31.59 9.76 6.98
C ASP A 35 -30.20 10.33 7.34
N TRP A 36 -30.10 11.07 8.45
CA TRP A 36 -28.81 11.57 8.94
C TRP A 36 -27.86 10.44 9.34
N ALA A 37 -28.37 9.41 10.01
CA ALA A 37 -27.56 8.25 10.38
C ALA A 37 -27.04 7.51 9.13
N ALA A 38 -27.89 7.31 8.12
CA ALA A 38 -27.51 6.70 6.86
C ALA A 38 -26.46 7.55 6.12
N PHE A 39 -26.67 8.87 6.07
CA PHE A 39 -25.73 9.81 5.45
C PHE A 39 -24.36 9.79 6.14
N ILE A 40 -24.33 9.90 7.47
CA ILE A 40 -23.08 9.86 8.25
C ILE A 40 -22.38 8.52 8.06
N GLY A 41 -23.13 7.41 8.11
CA GLY A 41 -22.59 6.08 7.86
C GLY A 41 -21.92 5.97 6.49
N ALA A 42 -22.59 6.44 5.44
CA ALA A 42 -22.05 6.44 4.09
C ALA A 42 -20.77 7.29 3.97
N VAL A 43 -20.77 8.50 4.52
CA VAL A 43 -19.60 9.39 4.50
C VAL A 43 -18.42 8.78 5.25
N LEU A 44 -18.63 8.19 6.42
CA LEU A 44 -17.56 7.54 7.19
C LEU A 44 -16.99 6.33 6.47
N ILE A 45 -17.84 5.47 5.92
CA ILE A 45 -17.40 4.27 5.19
C ILE A 45 -16.58 4.69 3.96
N LEU A 46 -17.06 5.66 3.19
CA LEU A 46 -16.36 6.14 2.00
C LEU A 46 -15.05 6.84 2.37
N GLY A 47 -15.06 7.74 3.36
CA GLY A 47 -13.88 8.48 3.78
C GLY A 47 -12.78 7.59 4.36
N LEU A 48 -13.15 6.67 5.28
CA LEU A 48 -12.20 5.73 5.87
C LEU A 48 -11.75 4.68 4.86
N GLY A 49 -12.64 4.17 4.03
CA GLY A 49 -12.31 3.17 3.00
C GLY A 49 -11.34 3.71 1.96
N THR A 50 -11.58 4.92 1.46
CA THR A 50 -10.66 5.58 0.51
C THR A 50 -9.32 5.92 1.14
N SER A 51 -9.31 6.42 2.38
CA SER A 51 -8.07 6.69 3.11
C SER A 51 -7.26 5.43 3.34
N TRP A 52 -7.92 4.34 3.76
CA TRP A 52 -7.29 3.04 3.94
C TRP A 52 -6.70 2.52 2.63
N TYR A 53 -7.44 2.62 1.52
CA TYR A 53 -6.96 2.22 0.20
C TYR A 53 -5.71 3.00 -0.24
N MET A 54 -5.72 4.32 -0.06
CA MET A 54 -4.58 5.19 -0.39
C MET A 54 -3.35 4.88 0.45
N ILE A 55 -3.52 4.47 1.71
CA ILE A 55 -2.43 4.09 2.61
C ILE A 55 -1.89 2.70 2.30
N ASP A 56 -2.75 1.74 1.97
CA ASP A 56 -2.35 0.33 1.82
C ASP A 56 -1.74 0.02 0.45
N ILE A 57 -2.38 0.51 -0.62
CA ILE A 57 -2.03 0.18 -2.01
C ILE A 57 -1.40 1.37 -2.74
N GLY A 58 -1.84 2.59 -2.41
CA GLY A 58 -1.46 3.80 -3.12
C GLY A 58 -2.14 3.96 -4.48
N THR A 59 -1.77 5.01 -5.21
CA THR A 59 -2.23 5.29 -6.59
C THR A 59 -1.07 5.84 -7.42
N GLY A 60 -1.28 6.13 -8.71
CA GLY A 60 -0.27 6.80 -9.55
C GLY A 60 0.17 8.18 -9.05
N LEU A 61 -0.51 8.75 -8.05
CA LEU A 61 -0.12 10.00 -7.39
C LEU A 61 0.96 9.79 -6.31
N THR A 62 1.01 8.61 -5.69
CA THR A 62 1.88 8.31 -4.53
C THR A 62 2.87 7.19 -4.81
N THR A 63 2.58 6.37 -5.83
CA THR A 63 3.33 5.18 -6.17
C THR A 63 3.59 5.10 -7.67
N GLU A 64 4.71 4.50 -8.01
CA GLU A 64 5.09 4.14 -9.36
C GLU A 64 5.13 2.61 -9.49
N ARG A 65 4.58 2.07 -10.58
CA ARG A 65 4.46 0.63 -10.79
C ARG A 65 5.05 0.21 -12.14
N HIS A 66 5.89 -0.81 -12.10
CA HIS A 66 6.55 -1.41 -13.27
C HIS A 66 6.49 -2.94 -13.16
N GLY A 67 5.55 -3.55 -13.86
CA GLY A 67 5.26 -4.98 -13.71
C GLY A 67 4.92 -5.33 -12.25
N PRO A 68 5.62 -6.28 -11.63
CA PRO A 68 5.38 -6.66 -10.23
C PRO A 68 5.90 -5.64 -9.21
N TRP A 69 6.76 -4.72 -9.63
CA TRP A 69 7.45 -3.78 -8.75
C TRP A 69 6.65 -2.52 -8.49
N VAL A 70 6.62 -2.09 -7.23
CA VAL A 70 5.98 -0.86 -6.76
C VAL A 70 6.96 -0.06 -5.92
N ALA A 71 7.11 1.23 -6.20
CA ALA A 71 7.88 2.15 -5.37
C ALA A 71 7.00 3.33 -4.91
N TRP A 72 7.17 3.76 -3.66
CA TRP A 72 6.54 4.98 -3.15
C TRP A 72 7.44 6.17 -3.47
N THR A 73 6.96 7.09 -4.32
CA THR A 73 7.80 8.12 -4.96
C THR A 73 8.20 9.25 -4.03
N SER A 74 7.56 9.35 -2.86
CA SER A 74 7.85 10.36 -1.84
C SER A 74 8.34 9.77 -0.51
N ALA A 75 8.75 8.49 -0.52
CA ALA A 75 9.22 7.77 0.66
C ALA A 75 10.39 8.51 1.34
N GLY A 76 10.31 8.70 2.66
CA GLY A 76 11.39 9.28 3.45
C GLY A 76 11.75 10.76 3.14
N ARG A 77 11.04 11.41 2.21
CA ARG A 77 11.25 12.82 1.88
C ARG A 77 10.64 13.75 2.93
N SER A 78 11.25 14.91 3.14
CA SER A 78 10.72 15.92 4.07
C SER A 78 9.41 16.56 3.58
N ASP A 79 9.24 16.65 2.26
CA ASP A 79 8.03 17.12 1.57
C ASP A 79 7.11 15.98 1.14
N GLY A 80 7.28 14.78 1.71
CA GLY A 80 6.50 13.59 1.37
C GLY A 80 5.00 13.76 1.61
N ASP A 81 4.20 13.20 0.70
CA ASP A 81 2.74 13.30 0.77
C ASP A 81 2.17 12.58 2.01
N PRO A 82 1.00 13.00 2.52
CA PRO A 82 0.47 12.45 3.76
C PRO A 82 0.13 10.96 3.67
N TYR A 83 -0.21 10.43 2.50
CA TYR A 83 -0.55 9.01 2.35
C TYR A 83 0.70 8.14 2.38
N THR A 84 1.78 8.55 1.72
CA THR A 84 3.08 7.87 1.81
C THR A 84 3.61 7.87 3.23
N ARG A 85 3.51 9.00 3.94
CA ARG A 85 3.90 9.08 5.36
C ARG A 85 3.06 8.14 6.23
N ALA A 86 1.75 8.10 6.01
CA ALA A 86 0.85 7.20 6.73
C ALA A 86 1.09 5.71 6.38
N HIS A 87 1.46 5.39 5.14
CA HIS A 87 1.86 4.05 4.72
C HIS A 87 3.02 3.54 5.58
N PHE A 88 4.16 4.23 5.56
CA PHE A 88 5.34 3.81 6.32
C PHE A 88 5.11 3.84 7.83
N ALA A 89 4.34 4.80 8.34
CA ALA A 89 3.94 4.82 9.76
C ALA A 89 3.10 3.60 10.16
N ARG A 90 2.18 3.15 9.29
CA ARG A 90 1.35 1.96 9.51
C ARG A 90 2.18 0.68 9.53
N PHE A 91 3.17 0.57 8.64
CA PHE A 91 4.08 -0.57 8.58
C PHE A 91 5.20 -0.50 9.64
N GLY A 92 5.34 0.61 10.37
CA GLY A 92 6.36 0.77 11.40
C GLY A 92 7.78 0.83 10.82
N THR A 93 7.93 1.24 9.57
CA THR A 93 9.20 1.28 8.85
C THR A 93 9.64 2.72 8.60
N LEU A 94 10.96 2.93 8.55
CA LEU A 94 11.55 4.23 8.26
C LEU A 94 12.40 4.13 6.99
N PRO A 95 11.83 4.42 5.81
CA PRO A 95 12.55 4.29 4.56
C PRO A 95 13.63 5.35 4.45
N LEU A 96 14.67 5.05 3.66
CA LEU A 96 15.57 6.09 3.16
C LEU A 96 14.77 7.06 2.27
N SER A 97 15.20 8.31 2.22
CA SER A 97 14.60 9.27 1.30
C SER A 97 14.74 8.75 -0.13
N SER A 98 13.65 8.78 -0.89
CA SER A 98 13.63 8.49 -2.33
C SER A 98 14.51 9.46 -3.13
N ASP A 99 14.95 10.56 -2.49
CA ASP A 99 15.95 11.47 -3.02
C ASP A 99 17.37 10.88 -3.07
N ILE A 100 17.61 9.82 -2.28
CA ILE A 100 18.91 9.15 -2.13
C ILE A 100 18.85 7.74 -2.73
N ALA A 101 17.78 7.00 -2.41
CA ALA A 101 17.62 5.62 -2.83
C ALA A 101 16.16 5.29 -3.10
N LEU A 102 15.89 4.63 -4.22
CA LEU A 102 14.56 4.17 -4.56
C LEU A 102 14.43 2.68 -4.25
N THR A 103 13.42 2.33 -3.45
CA THR A 103 13.10 0.95 -3.08
C THR A 103 11.84 0.49 -3.78
N TYR A 104 11.98 -0.51 -4.64
CA TYR A 104 10.89 -1.19 -5.30
C TYR A 104 10.53 -2.45 -4.52
N THR A 105 9.25 -2.65 -4.25
CA THR A 105 8.73 -3.84 -3.57
C THR A 105 7.85 -4.65 -4.52
N ALA A 106 8.02 -5.97 -4.52
CA ALA A 106 7.20 -6.90 -5.28
C ALA A 106 6.62 -8.00 -4.38
N PHE A 107 5.34 -8.29 -4.57
CA PHE A 107 4.62 -9.38 -3.89
C PHE A 107 4.14 -10.46 -4.86
N THR A 108 4.35 -10.26 -6.16
CA THR A 108 3.99 -11.17 -7.25
C THR A 108 5.19 -11.39 -8.15
N ASP A 109 5.16 -12.43 -8.96
CA ASP A 109 6.05 -12.59 -10.09
C ASP A 109 5.56 -11.79 -11.32
N ASP A 110 6.30 -11.87 -12.42
CA ASP A 110 5.98 -11.17 -13.68
C ASP A 110 4.64 -11.61 -14.31
N THR A 111 4.12 -12.79 -13.92
CA THR A 111 2.82 -13.29 -14.38
C THR A 111 1.65 -12.80 -13.53
N GLY A 112 1.93 -12.04 -12.45
CA GLY A 112 0.95 -11.54 -11.50
C GLY A 112 0.59 -12.52 -10.38
N GLU A 113 1.22 -13.69 -10.36
CA GLU A 113 0.96 -14.71 -9.34
C GLU A 113 1.72 -14.38 -8.05
N ARG A 114 1.07 -14.56 -6.89
CA ARG A 114 1.64 -14.20 -5.58
C ARG A 114 2.91 -15.02 -5.29
N LEU A 115 3.94 -14.35 -4.77
CA LEU A 115 5.18 -15.00 -4.36
C LEU A 115 4.96 -15.86 -3.11
N HIS A 116 5.45 -17.10 -3.17
CA HIS A 116 5.31 -18.05 -2.06
C HIS A 116 6.53 -18.99 -1.96
N SER A 117 6.94 -19.30 -0.73
CA SER A 117 8.08 -20.17 -0.39
C SER A 117 7.94 -21.65 -0.78
N SER A 118 6.80 -22.05 -1.35
CA SER A 118 6.62 -23.36 -1.99
C SER A 118 7.09 -23.36 -3.46
N CYS A 119 7.46 -22.21 -3.99
CA CYS A 119 7.94 -22.06 -5.35
C CYS A 119 9.38 -21.56 -5.38
N GLU A 120 10.06 -21.88 -6.48
CA GLU A 120 11.36 -21.36 -6.83
C GLU A 120 11.23 -20.24 -7.85
N TYR A 121 12.05 -19.20 -7.68
CA TYR A 121 12.05 -18.04 -8.57
C TYR A 121 13.47 -17.68 -9.02
N SER A 122 13.59 -17.15 -10.23
CA SER A 122 14.79 -16.49 -10.75
C SER A 122 14.51 -15.00 -10.82
N VAL A 123 15.26 -14.20 -10.06
CA VAL A 123 15.24 -12.74 -10.14
C VAL A 123 16.41 -12.30 -11.00
N GLU A 124 16.13 -11.80 -12.20
CA GLU A 124 17.14 -11.53 -13.24
C GLU A 124 17.20 -10.04 -13.57
N GLY A 125 18.38 -9.44 -13.41
CA GLY A 125 18.57 -8.03 -13.71
C GLY A 125 19.91 -7.76 -14.39
N ARG A 126 20.11 -6.51 -14.79
CA ARG A 126 21.40 -6.01 -15.27
C ARG A 126 22.07 -5.24 -14.15
N ASP A 127 23.38 -5.40 -14.05
CA ASP A 127 24.19 -4.63 -13.14
C ASP A 127 24.23 -3.14 -13.56
N ILE A 128 24.41 -2.21 -12.61
CA ILE A 128 24.33 -0.76 -12.86
C ILE A 128 25.74 -0.16 -12.72
N ASP A 129 26.34 0.28 -13.82
CA ASP A 129 27.74 0.70 -13.88
C ASP A 129 28.10 1.81 -12.86
N ASP A 130 27.30 2.88 -12.80
CA ASP A 130 27.52 4.05 -11.92
C ASP A 130 26.56 4.08 -10.71
N GLY A 131 26.14 2.90 -10.25
CA GLY A 131 25.18 2.81 -9.15
C GLY A 131 25.47 1.68 -8.18
N TRP A 132 24.63 1.61 -7.16
CA TRP A 132 24.60 0.51 -6.23
C TRP A 132 23.20 -0.08 -6.16
N TRP A 133 23.10 -1.39 -5.99
CA TRP A 133 21.81 -2.04 -5.82
C TRP A 133 21.87 -3.19 -4.82
N SER A 134 20.71 -3.52 -4.26
CA SER A 134 20.47 -4.73 -3.49
C SER A 134 19.14 -5.38 -3.83
N VAL A 135 19.08 -6.71 -3.77
CA VAL A 135 17.86 -7.51 -3.78
C VAL A 135 17.77 -8.23 -2.45
N THR A 136 16.74 -7.94 -1.66
CA THR A 136 16.49 -8.52 -0.34
C THR A 136 15.14 -9.24 -0.34
N VAL A 137 15.07 -10.39 0.32
CA VAL A 137 13.83 -11.15 0.49
C VAL A 137 13.34 -11.12 1.93
N PHE A 138 12.04 -10.92 2.08
CA PHE A 138 11.31 -10.87 3.34
C PHE A 138 10.11 -11.83 3.29
N ASN A 139 9.54 -12.14 4.45
CA ASN A 139 8.19 -12.68 4.52
C ASN A 139 7.15 -11.56 4.20
N ASP A 140 5.87 -11.90 4.13
CA ASP A 140 4.79 -10.94 3.87
C ASP A 140 4.51 -9.94 5.01
N ARG A 141 5.17 -10.09 6.16
CA ARG A 141 5.13 -9.16 7.29
C ARG A 141 6.30 -8.18 7.29
N GLY A 142 7.28 -8.36 6.40
CA GLY A 142 8.49 -7.54 6.33
C GLY A 142 9.64 -8.03 7.22
N ASP A 143 9.54 -9.21 7.82
CA ASP A 143 10.64 -9.80 8.61
C ASP A 143 11.63 -10.55 7.72
N LEU A 144 12.89 -10.58 8.14
CA LEU A 144 13.91 -11.43 7.54
C LEU A 144 13.56 -12.91 7.74
N ILE A 145 13.75 -13.71 6.69
CA ILE A 145 13.46 -15.15 6.71
C ILE A 145 14.63 -15.87 7.38
N ALA A 146 14.44 -16.33 8.61
CA ALA A 146 15.44 -17.09 9.34
C ALA A 146 15.93 -18.32 8.53
N ASN A 147 17.24 -18.45 8.35
CA ASN A 147 17.84 -19.54 7.59
C ASN A 147 19.25 -19.84 8.08
N ALA A 148 19.71 -21.09 7.89
CA ALA A 148 21.01 -21.56 8.38
C ALA A 148 22.22 -20.90 7.69
N ALA A 149 22.03 -20.26 6.54
CA ALA A 149 23.09 -19.55 5.82
C ALA A 149 23.22 -18.08 6.26
N ASP A 150 22.34 -17.60 7.15
CA ASP A 150 22.23 -16.19 7.58
C ASP A 150 22.25 -15.21 6.40
N ARG A 151 21.57 -15.59 5.30
CA ARG A 151 21.59 -14.85 4.04
C ARG A 151 20.20 -14.43 3.63
N HIS A 152 20.02 -13.12 3.41
CA HIS A 152 18.72 -12.53 3.06
C HIS A 152 18.80 -11.56 1.87
N THR A 153 20.01 -11.14 1.51
CA THR A 153 20.25 -10.11 0.52
C THR A 153 21.44 -10.45 -0.36
N TYR A 154 21.37 -9.99 -1.61
CA TYR A 154 22.52 -9.84 -2.49
C TYR A 154 22.63 -8.39 -2.91
N THR A 155 23.86 -7.91 -2.99
CA THR A 155 24.21 -6.54 -3.38
C THR A 155 25.11 -6.58 -4.59
N ARG A 156 25.34 -5.43 -5.24
CA ARG A 156 26.33 -5.32 -6.32
C ARG A 156 27.70 -5.92 -5.96
N GLN A 157 28.16 -5.84 -4.71
CA GLN A 157 29.47 -6.38 -4.30
C GLN A 157 29.45 -7.86 -3.94
N THR A 158 28.30 -8.40 -3.53
CA THR A 158 28.21 -9.79 -3.03
C THR A 158 27.59 -10.74 -4.03
N ALA A 159 26.92 -10.24 -5.06
CA ALA A 159 26.38 -11.04 -6.14
C ALA A 159 27.47 -11.44 -7.13
N ALA A 160 27.45 -12.69 -7.57
CA ALA A 160 28.16 -13.13 -8.76
C ALA A 160 27.46 -12.54 -10.00
N ILE A 161 28.19 -11.68 -10.71
CA ILE A 161 27.76 -11.08 -11.98
C ILE A 161 28.30 -11.92 -13.13
N ARG A 162 27.46 -12.18 -14.12
CA ARG A 162 27.83 -12.93 -15.33
C ARG A 162 28.70 -12.07 -16.26
N PRO A 163 29.45 -12.67 -17.20
CA PRO A 163 30.26 -11.93 -18.16
C PRO A 163 29.48 -10.95 -19.05
N ASP A 164 28.17 -11.14 -19.23
CA ASP A 164 27.29 -10.25 -20.01
C ASP A 164 26.74 -9.06 -19.20
N GLY A 165 27.22 -8.87 -17.97
CA GLY A 165 26.82 -7.81 -17.05
C GLY A 165 25.47 -8.06 -16.38
N LYS A 166 24.94 -9.28 -16.43
CA LYS A 166 23.67 -9.63 -15.78
C LYS A 166 23.90 -10.40 -14.49
N PHE A 167 22.95 -10.27 -13.57
CA PHE A 167 22.86 -11.13 -12.40
C PHE A 167 21.59 -11.98 -12.47
N ALA A 168 21.61 -13.13 -11.80
CA ALA A 168 20.41 -13.89 -11.47
C ALA A 168 20.50 -14.35 -10.03
N ILE A 169 19.41 -14.16 -9.29
CA ILE A 169 19.26 -14.56 -7.90
C ILE A 169 18.19 -15.63 -7.83
N ALA A 170 18.57 -16.82 -7.37
CA ALA A 170 17.65 -17.94 -7.19
C ALA A 170 17.01 -17.85 -5.81
N LEU A 171 15.69 -17.76 -5.75
CA LEU A 171 14.92 -17.85 -4.51
C LEU A 171 14.38 -19.27 -4.40
N GLY A 172 14.61 -19.94 -3.28
CA GLY A 172 14.10 -21.30 -3.11
C GLY A 172 14.41 -21.90 -1.74
N ARG A 173 13.71 -22.99 -1.41
CA ARG A 173 13.96 -23.76 -0.19
C ARG A 173 15.23 -24.59 -0.28
N GLU A 174 15.45 -25.23 -1.43
CA GLU A 174 16.63 -26.05 -1.69
C GLU A 174 17.84 -25.19 -2.09
N ALA A 175 19.01 -25.58 -1.59
CA ALA A 175 20.26 -24.93 -1.93
C ALA A 175 20.53 -25.02 -3.44
N SER A 176 20.81 -23.88 -4.06
CA SER A 176 21.13 -23.77 -5.47
C SER A 176 22.51 -23.13 -5.69
N PRO A 177 23.24 -23.48 -6.77
CA PRO A 177 24.51 -22.84 -7.10
C PRO A 177 24.35 -21.34 -7.38
N GLY A 178 25.42 -20.56 -7.14
CA GLY A 178 25.45 -19.13 -7.43
C GLY A 178 24.74 -18.27 -6.38
N ASN A 179 23.97 -17.27 -6.83
CA ASN A 179 23.32 -16.30 -5.93
C ASN A 179 22.00 -16.84 -5.37
N TRP A 180 22.06 -17.81 -4.46
CA TRP A 180 20.86 -18.42 -3.87
C TRP A 180 20.41 -17.71 -2.59
N LEU A 181 19.15 -17.26 -2.51
CA LEU A 181 18.52 -16.78 -1.27
C LEU A 181 17.55 -17.85 -0.71
N PRO A 182 17.76 -18.32 0.53
CA PRO A 182 16.86 -19.27 1.17
C PRO A 182 15.50 -18.63 1.47
N THR A 183 14.41 -19.28 1.05
CA THR A 183 13.03 -18.83 1.31
C THR A 183 12.18 -19.85 2.07
N GLY A 184 12.79 -20.96 2.49
CA GLY A 184 12.08 -22.08 3.13
C GLY A 184 11.24 -21.67 4.35
N GLY A 185 9.99 -22.12 4.40
CA GLY A 185 9.10 -21.93 5.55
C GLY A 185 8.52 -20.52 5.72
N ALA A 186 8.83 -19.57 4.83
CA ALA A 186 8.39 -18.18 4.97
C ALA A 186 6.91 -17.92 4.63
N GLY A 187 6.21 -18.89 4.02
CA GLY A 187 4.87 -18.67 3.49
C GLY A 187 4.91 -17.72 2.30
N ARG A 188 4.16 -16.62 2.36
CA ARG A 188 4.15 -15.56 1.35
C ARG A 188 5.42 -14.73 1.44
N LEU A 189 5.92 -14.29 0.30
CA LEU A 189 7.18 -13.56 0.19
C LEU A 189 6.95 -12.11 -0.24
N ALA A 190 7.88 -11.24 0.15
CA ALA A 190 8.04 -9.90 -0.39
C ALA A 190 9.49 -9.72 -0.83
N LEU A 191 9.70 -9.20 -2.03
CA LEU A 191 11.02 -8.86 -2.55
C LEU A 191 11.20 -7.35 -2.56
N GLN A 192 12.37 -6.89 -2.16
CA GLN A 192 12.78 -5.50 -2.27
C GLN A 192 14.01 -5.37 -3.17
N TYR A 193 13.91 -4.50 -4.17
CA TYR A 193 15.02 -4.05 -4.98
C TYR A 193 15.31 -2.59 -4.67
N THR A 194 16.44 -2.33 -4.02
CA THR A 194 16.87 -0.97 -3.65
C THR A 194 17.96 -0.52 -4.59
N VAL A 195 17.85 0.70 -5.11
CA VAL A 195 18.84 1.29 -6.02
C VAL A 195 19.28 2.64 -5.48
N PHE A 196 20.60 2.84 -5.42
CA PHE A 196 21.25 4.13 -5.20
C PHE A 196 21.86 4.52 -6.54
N ASP A 197 21.48 5.69 -7.04
CA ASP A 197 21.98 6.19 -8.31
C ASP A 197 22.92 7.36 -8.04
N ALA A 198 24.22 7.19 -8.34
CA ALA A 198 25.22 8.24 -8.10
C ALA A 198 25.16 9.36 -9.15
N GLY A 199 24.51 9.12 -10.31
CA GLY A 199 24.38 10.08 -11.40
C GLY A 199 23.06 10.87 -11.40
N ALA A 200 22.09 10.46 -10.59
CA ALA A 200 20.80 11.13 -10.47
C ALA A 200 20.87 12.36 -9.53
N SER A 201 21.61 13.40 -9.92
CA SER A 201 21.23 14.74 -9.48
C SER A 201 19.82 15.01 -10.00
N MET A 202 18.81 14.86 -9.14
CA MET A 202 17.38 14.84 -9.46
C MET A 202 16.79 16.12 -10.08
N LEU A 203 17.62 17.06 -10.52
CA LEU A 203 17.19 18.32 -11.13
C LEU A 203 16.94 18.19 -12.65
N GLU A 204 17.36 17.09 -13.30
CA GLU A 204 17.26 16.90 -14.76
C GLU A 204 16.51 15.61 -15.15
N ARG A 205 15.37 15.33 -14.50
CA ARG A 205 14.54 14.16 -14.84
C ARG A 205 13.59 14.49 -16.00
N THR A 206 14.13 14.88 -17.16
CA THR A 206 13.34 15.17 -18.38
C THR A 206 13.18 13.97 -19.30
N ASP A 207 14.09 12.99 -19.25
CA ASP A 207 13.98 11.74 -20.01
C ASP A 207 13.98 10.54 -19.07
N TYR A 208 12.78 10.07 -18.73
CA TYR A 208 12.58 8.82 -18.00
C TYR A 208 12.71 7.66 -19.00
N GLU A 209 13.90 7.13 -19.23
CA GLU A 209 13.99 5.74 -19.66
C GLU A 209 13.66 4.86 -18.45
N PRO A 210 12.69 3.93 -18.56
CA PRO A 210 12.45 2.95 -17.51
C PRO A 210 13.74 2.15 -17.31
N LYS A 211 14.45 2.43 -16.22
CA LYS A 211 15.59 1.61 -15.78
C LYS A 211 15.05 0.18 -15.65
N ALA A 212 15.51 -0.72 -16.53
CA ALA A 212 14.94 -2.06 -16.63
C ALA A 212 15.04 -2.77 -15.28
N LEU A 213 13.92 -2.87 -14.58
CA LEU A 213 13.85 -3.52 -13.28
C LEU A 213 14.06 -5.03 -13.44
N PRO A 214 14.56 -5.72 -12.40
CA PRO A 214 14.77 -7.16 -12.47
C PRO A 214 13.47 -7.92 -12.76
N ALA A 215 13.50 -8.85 -13.71
CA ALA A 215 12.39 -9.77 -13.96
C ALA A 215 12.27 -10.77 -12.81
N ILE A 216 11.06 -11.09 -12.36
CA ILE A 216 10.80 -12.12 -11.36
C ILE A 216 10.10 -13.28 -12.05
N ARG A 217 10.85 -14.35 -12.34
CA ARG A 217 10.32 -15.52 -13.05
C ARG A 217 10.12 -16.69 -12.12
N ARG A 218 8.93 -17.27 -12.12
CA ARG A 218 8.65 -18.55 -11.46
C ARG A 218 9.29 -19.68 -12.26
N VAL A 219 10.10 -20.49 -11.58
CA VAL A 219 10.81 -21.64 -12.18
C VAL A 219 9.96 -22.90 -12.01
N GLN A 220 9.58 -23.22 -10.78
CA GLN A 220 8.74 -24.38 -10.45
C GLN A 220 8.07 -24.19 -9.08
N CYS A 221 7.05 -24.98 -8.78
CA CYS A 221 6.40 -25.05 -7.47
C CYS A 221 6.29 -26.51 -7.00
N ARG A 222 6.44 -26.74 -5.70
CA ARG A 222 6.38 -28.05 -5.06
C ARG A 222 5.63 -27.99 -3.73
#